data_AF-A0A6M0C2N5-F1
#
_entry.id   AF-A0A6M0C2N5-F1
#
_cell.length_a   1.000
_cell.length_b   1.000
_cell.length_c   1.000
_cell.angle_alpha   90.00
_cell.angle_beta   90.00
_cell.angle_gamma   90.00
#
_symmetry.space_group_name_H-M   'P 1'
#
loop_
_entity.id
_entity.type
_entity.pdbx_description
1 polymer ?
#
loop_
_entity_poly.entity_id
_entity_poly.type
_entity_poly.pdbx_seq_one_letter_code
_entity_poly.pdbx_strand_id
1 'polypeptide(L)'
;MNTEGSQLEIISVHVPKTAGTAFKKVLEQVYGFESVIVDYPGAHRKKFNSQWEARKSQIKVIHGHFGVNKYEKYFPEAKKIAWIRHPIHRLISHYFFWLNQPLNKIENTSQRLLVENQISLLEFAQLPDIKNITSRFLNRREVTDFYFVGIQELFKEDLNELKEQLGWGDFDIEYTNKNTYSNYEKKIQNILSEPKLIHKLEEINSDDVEFYQAALKNREERINQETKSPKKNDKNINNCSDQLTKIRHKLETLNSRLKQTMVLLEESQTQDSSGQVSEPEIQEVSKNNQNKIDGENDSRLFQIQNAIVERFQIFRGRFEFAGGPIFPNNIPGVFRHRRGDSGGRPKYVDKNFQSANTNDSQIDNSKYYHGRYIYGGFFNGHFGHVLTESIHRLWAFNSSTYDGIVFAVLSPRPRRVSLPTYTPPQWFDQVLDVMGIPGAKCIFVSDRGMFEHLVIPEAGSELLLGIKEWYRPYLERLQERILNLTHNLRKNLTDLKLFLGRSHIPLNGSVAGEKYLESLLVDEGYISFKPENYNFLEQLSYLVNTKKIIFTEGSAIYLLELINYLDTDIACIPRRGNNQHFYPHIYNKCNKYIVAGNVENCEQLGSYNMEKGGKG
;
A
#
# COMPACT_ATOMS: atom_id res chain seq x y z
N MET A 1 2.91 -29.34 22.71
CA MET A 1 4.37 -29.26 22.52
C MET A 1 4.99 -30.17 23.56
N ASN A 2 5.85 -31.13 23.17
CA ASN A 2 6.54 -31.99 24.14
C ASN A 2 7.71 -31.20 24.74
N THR A 3 7.72 -31.02 26.05
CA THR A 3 8.72 -30.23 26.80
C THR A 3 9.69 -31.10 27.61
N GLU A 4 9.53 -32.43 27.58
CA GLU A 4 10.32 -33.35 28.38
C GLU A 4 11.82 -33.21 28.07
N GLY A 5 12.63 -33.04 29.12
CA GLY A 5 14.07 -32.85 29.04
C GLY A 5 14.53 -31.44 28.61
N SER A 6 13.62 -30.49 28.40
CA SER A 6 13.97 -29.13 28.01
C SER A 6 14.44 -28.28 29.18
N GLN A 7 15.48 -27.47 28.96
CA GLN A 7 16.05 -26.54 29.94
C GLN A 7 15.90 -25.08 29.47
N LEU A 8 14.72 -24.73 28.98
CA LEU A 8 14.48 -23.39 28.44
C LEU A 8 14.63 -22.31 29.52
N GLU A 9 15.50 -21.34 29.28
CA GLU A 9 15.80 -20.25 30.20
C GLU A 9 15.13 -18.94 29.79
N ILE A 10 15.08 -18.64 28.48
CA ILE A 10 14.61 -17.34 27.96
C ILE A 10 13.55 -17.53 26.88
N ILE A 11 12.48 -16.74 27.01
CA ILE A 11 11.50 -16.48 25.96
C ILE A 11 11.68 -15.01 25.54
N SER A 12 12.29 -14.80 24.38
CA SER A 12 12.51 -13.46 23.80
C SER A 12 11.42 -13.13 22.78
N VAL A 13 10.52 -12.23 23.15
CA VAL A 13 9.46 -11.75 22.26
C VAL A 13 10.02 -10.63 21.38
N HIS A 14 10.18 -10.91 20.09
CA HIS A 14 10.65 -9.94 19.12
C HIS A 14 9.45 -9.17 18.55
N VAL A 15 9.27 -7.93 19.02
CA VAL A 15 8.35 -6.98 18.40
C VAL A 15 9.00 -6.42 17.12
N PRO A 16 8.31 -6.37 15.97
CA PRO A 16 8.92 -5.86 14.76
C PRO A 16 9.48 -4.44 14.91
N LYS A 17 10.71 -4.22 14.42
CA LYS A 17 11.42 -2.93 14.39
C LYS A 17 11.87 -2.38 15.74
N THR A 18 12.13 -3.26 16.72
CA THR A 18 12.60 -2.89 18.07
C THR A 18 13.97 -3.49 18.43
N ALA A 19 14.88 -3.59 17.46
CA ALA A 19 16.24 -4.16 17.61
C ALA A 19 16.34 -5.67 17.89
N GLY A 20 15.28 -6.46 17.68
CA GLY A 20 15.33 -7.91 17.93
C GLY A 20 16.38 -8.68 17.11
N THR A 21 16.72 -8.24 15.89
CA THR A 21 17.83 -8.85 15.13
C THR A 21 19.19 -8.65 15.81
N ALA A 22 19.43 -7.48 16.40
CA ALA A 22 20.67 -7.23 17.15
C ALA A 22 20.69 -8.05 18.43
N PHE A 23 19.56 -8.11 19.15
CA PHE A 23 19.45 -8.92 20.35
C PHE A 23 19.60 -10.43 20.08
N LYS A 24 19.07 -10.94 18.96
CA LYS A 24 19.29 -12.32 18.52
C LYS A 24 20.78 -12.65 18.40
N LYS A 25 21.58 -11.76 17.80
CA LYS A 25 23.03 -11.96 17.67
C LYS A 25 23.73 -12.02 19.03
N VAL A 26 23.28 -11.21 19.99
CA VAL A 26 23.79 -11.26 21.37
C VAL A 26 23.43 -12.60 22.02
N LEU A 27 22.18 -13.04 21.90
CA LEU A 27 21.75 -14.34 22.41
C LEU A 27 22.56 -15.50 21.80
N GLU A 28 22.85 -15.44 20.49
CA GLU A 28 23.67 -16.44 19.81
C GLU A 28 25.14 -16.44 20.28
N GLN A 29 25.70 -15.27 20.61
CA GLN A 29 27.04 -15.17 21.21
C GLN A 29 27.09 -15.72 22.64
N VAL A 30 26.08 -15.42 23.45
CA VAL A 30 26.03 -15.80 24.87
C VAL A 30 25.68 -17.28 25.07
N TYR A 31 24.67 -17.77 24.36
CA TYR A 31 24.15 -19.13 24.55
C TYR A 31 24.68 -20.13 23.53
N GLY A 32 25.25 -19.66 22.42
CA GLY A 32 25.65 -20.48 21.28
C GLY A 32 24.51 -20.72 20.28
N PHE A 33 24.87 -20.84 19.00
CA PHE A 33 23.92 -21.00 17.90
C PHE A 33 22.98 -22.21 18.04
N GLU A 34 23.44 -23.31 18.65
CA GLU A 34 22.63 -24.52 18.81
C GLU A 34 21.59 -24.41 19.93
N SER A 35 21.85 -23.57 20.94
CA SER A 35 20.95 -23.35 22.07
C SER A 35 19.91 -22.25 21.83
N VAL A 36 20.02 -21.52 20.71
CA VAL A 36 19.03 -20.52 20.28
C VAL A 36 18.18 -21.08 19.15
N ILE A 37 16.87 -21.10 19.34
CA ILE A 37 15.90 -21.43 18.29
C ILE A 37 15.04 -20.21 17.93
N VAL A 38 14.73 -20.08 16.64
CA VAL A 38 13.89 -18.99 16.14
C VAL A 38 12.50 -19.44 15.75
N ASP A 39 11.50 -18.68 16.19
CA ASP A 39 10.09 -18.89 15.83
C ASP A 39 9.52 -17.66 15.10
N TYR A 40 9.45 -17.77 13.78
CA TYR A 40 8.85 -16.77 12.90
C TYR A 40 7.66 -17.40 12.15
N PRO A 41 6.63 -16.60 11.80
CA PRO A 41 5.50 -17.09 11.00
C PRO A 41 5.91 -17.56 9.60
N GLY A 42 4.99 -18.24 8.91
CA GLY A 42 5.21 -18.73 7.54
C GLY A 42 6.08 -19.99 7.47
N ALA A 43 6.90 -20.10 6.42
CA ALA A 43 7.75 -21.28 6.17
C ALA A 43 8.73 -21.60 7.33
N HIS A 44 9.15 -20.57 8.09
CA HIS A 44 10.02 -20.73 9.26
C HIS A 44 9.40 -21.58 10.38
N ARG A 45 8.07 -21.62 10.47
CA ARG A 45 7.35 -22.39 11.50
C ARG A 45 7.59 -23.90 11.39
N LYS A 46 7.70 -24.43 10.15
CA LYS A 46 8.00 -25.85 9.92
C LYS A 46 9.39 -26.21 10.44
N LYS A 47 10.37 -25.32 10.21
CA LYS A 47 11.75 -25.47 10.69
C LYS A 47 11.84 -25.41 12.22
N PHE A 48 11.03 -24.55 12.87
CA PHE A 48 10.93 -24.52 14.33
C PHE A 48 10.50 -25.88 14.88
N ASN A 49 9.40 -26.46 14.39
CA ASN A 49 8.89 -27.72 14.91
C ASN A 49 9.90 -28.87 14.77
N SER A 50 10.55 -28.99 13.61
CA SER A 50 11.57 -30.04 13.38
C SER A 50 12.79 -29.86 14.28
N GLN A 51 13.26 -28.62 14.46
CA GLN A 51 14.40 -28.33 15.33
C GLN A 51 14.04 -28.52 16.81
N TRP A 52 12.82 -28.18 17.21
CA TRP A 52 12.37 -28.40 18.57
C TRP A 52 12.43 -29.88 18.94
N GLU A 53 11.82 -30.75 18.15
CA GLU A 53 11.81 -32.20 18.47
C GLU A 53 13.23 -32.80 18.46
N ALA A 54 14.11 -32.33 17.57
CA ALA A 54 15.47 -32.86 17.47
C ALA A 54 16.41 -32.43 18.61
N ARG A 55 16.27 -31.20 19.13
CA ARG A 55 17.25 -30.62 20.07
C ARG A 55 16.63 -29.87 21.27
N LYS A 56 15.37 -30.14 21.64
CA LYS A 56 14.67 -29.49 22.79
C LYS A 56 15.44 -29.52 24.11
N SER A 57 16.29 -30.52 24.35
CA SER A 57 17.13 -30.63 25.55
C SER A 57 18.35 -29.70 25.55
N GLN A 58 18.76 -29.21 24.38
CA GLN A 58 19.90 -28.30 24.19
C GLN A 58 19.46 -26.84 24.02
N ILE A 59 18.18 -26.61 23.71
CA ILE A 59 17.60 -25.28 23.51
C ILE A 59 17.42 -24.59 24.87
N LYS A 60 18.03 -23.42 25.00
CA LYS A 60 17.92 -22.53 26.16
C LYS A 60 17.14 -21.25 25.86
N VAL A 61 17.06 -20.85 24.59
CA VAL A 61 16.41 -19.60 24.18
C VAL A 61 15.47 -19.81 23.00
N ILE A 62 14.23 -19.34 23.14
CA ILE A 62 13.30 -19.17 22.01
C ILE A 62 13.20 -17.67 21.70
N HIS A 63 13.42 -17.29 20.44
CA HIS A 63 13.35 -15.90 20.00
C HIS A 63 12.52 -15.76 18.71
N GLY A 64 11.65 -14.75 18.60
CA GLY A 64 11.00 -14.44 17.32
C GLY A 64 9.64 -13.76 17.41
N HIS A 65 8.91 -13.78 16.30
CA HIS A 65 7.65 -13.06 16.12
C HIS A 65 6.45 -13.90 16.58
N PHE A 66 6.20 -13.93 17.89
CA PHE A 66 5.05 -14.60 18.49
C PHE A 66 4.50 -13.83 19.68
N GLY A 67 3.24 -14.09 20.03
CA GLY A 67 2.64 -13.56 21.26
C GLY A 67 3.24 -14.21 22.50
N VAL A 68 3.50 -13.42 23.55
CA VAL A 68 4.14 -13.89 24.80
C VAL A 68 3.46 -15.10 25.44
N ASN A 69 2.13 -15.19 25.32
CA ASN A 69 1.30 -16.25 25.88
C ASN A 69 1.53 -17.64 25.24
N LYS A 70 2.17 -17.71 24.07
CA LYS A 70 2.32 -18.94 23.29
C LYS A 70 3.09 -20.05 24.00
N TYR A 71 4.15 -19.67 24.72
CA TYR A 71 5.05 -20.60 25.40
C TYR A 71 4.88 -20.61 26.92
N GLU A 72 4.12 -19.66 27.47
CA GLU A 72 3.94 -19.45 28.90
C GLU A 72 3.41 -20.70 29.63
N LYS A 73 2.43 -21.40 29.05
CA LYS A 73 1.88 -22.64 29.64
C LYS A 73 2.88 -23.80 29.69
N TYR A 74 3.91 -23.76 28.84
CA TYR A 74 4.90 -24.82 28.70
C TYR A 74 6.14 -24.55 29.55
N PHE A 75 6.49 -23.28 29.73
CA PHE A 75 7.69 -22.82 30.44
C PHE A 75 7.37 -21.61 31.34
N PRO A 76 6.65 -21.82 32.46
CA PRO A 76 6.25 -20.73 33.34
C PRO A 76 7.45 -20.02 33.98
N GLU A 77 8.52 -20.76 34.26
CA GLU A 77 9.75 -20.25 34.90
C GLU A 77 10.73 -19.56 33.92
N ALA A 78 10.48 -19.65 32.61
CA ALA A 78 11.36 -19.04 31.64
C ALA A 78 11.25 -17.52 31.69
N LYS A 79 12.41 -16.85 31.69
CA LYS A 79 12.50 -15.39 31.76
C LYS A 79 11.98 -14.78 30.46
N LYS A 80 10.92 -13.98 30.55
CA LYS A 80 10.29 -13.30 29.42
C LYS A 80 11.00 -11.97 29.19
N ILE A 81 11.56 -11.80 28.00
CA ILE A 81 12.32 -10.59 27.64
C ILE A 81 11.73 -10.00 26.36
N ALA A 82 11.51 -8.69 26.36
CA ALA A 82 11.06 -7.96 25.19
C ALA A 82 11.90 -6.69 24.98
N TRP A 83 12.02 -6.28 23.72
CA TRP A 83 12.57 -4.98 23.36
C TRP A 83 11.46 -4.17 22.69
N ILE A 84 11.31 -2.92 23.11
CA ILE A 84 10.34 -1.98 22.57
C ILE A 84 11.04 -0.72 22.06
N ARG A 85 10.30 0.14 21.37
CA ARG A 85 10.77 1.40 20.80
C ARG A 85 9.63 2.41 20.91
N HIS A 86 9.93 3.71 20.92
CA HIS A 86 8.91 4.75 20.85
C HIS A 86 7.88 4.40 19.76
N PRO A 87 6.57 4.28 20.08
CA PRO A 87 5.58 3.67 19.19
C PRO A 87 5.51 4.33 17.81
N ILE A 88 5.66 5.66 17.78
CA ILE A 88 5.64 6.43 16.53
C ILE A 88 6.91 6.22 15.71
N HIS A 89 8.08 6.14 16.35
CA HIS A 89 9.33 5.87 15.64
C HIS A 89 9.36 4.44 15.10
N ARG A 90 8.82 3.47 15.87
CA ARG A 90 8.62 2.09 15.44
C ARG A 90 7.70 2.04 14.22
N LEU A 91 6.55 2.71 14.29
CA LEU A 91 5.56 2.78 13.21
C LEU A 91 6.17 3.35 11.93
N ILE A 92 6.83 4.51 12.00
CA ILE A 92 7.51 5.14 10.85
C ILE A 92 8.59 4.22 10.28
N SER A 93 9.40 3.60 11.16
CA SER A 93 10.43 2.66 10.73
C SER A 93 9.85 1.45 10.01
N HIS A 94 8.71 0.95 10.50
CA HIS A 94 7.98 -0.18 9.93
C HIS A 94 7.40 0.19 8.56
N TYR A 95 6.77 1.37 8.46
CA TYR A 95 6.21 1.90 7.22
C TYR A 95 7.26 1.95 6.09
N PHE A 96 8.38 2.63 6.33
CA PHE A 96 9.43 2.73 5.31
C PHE A 96 10.17 1.42 5.07
N PHE A 97 10.31 0.57 6.10
CA PHE A 97 10.90 -0.75 5.92
C PHE A 97 10.05 -1.60 4.97
N TRP A 98 8.72 -1.62 5.16
CA TRP A 98 7.82 -2.37 4.29
C TRP A 98 7.72 -1.78 2.89
N LEU A 99 7.76 -0.45 2.74
CA LEU A 99 7.83 0.20 1.43
C LEU A 99 9.09 -0.16 0.63
N ASN A 100 10.20 -0.51 1.31
CA ASN A 100 11.46 -0.87 0.66
C ASN A 100 11.55 -2.35 0.23
N GLN A 101 10.55 -3.18 0.56
CA GLN A 101 10.62 -4.62 0.28
C GLN A 101 10.04 -4.96 -1.10
N PRO A 102 10.67 -5.89 -1.86
CA PRO A 102 10.19 -6.27 -3.17
C PRO A 102 8.89 -7.09 -3.07
N LEU A 103 7.94 -6.80 -3.97
CA LEU A 103 6.57 -7.36 -3.98
C LEU A 103 6.51 -8.89 -3.95
N ASN A 104 7.50 -9.57 -4.52
CA ASN A 104 7.56 -11.03 -4.58
C ASN A 104 7.87 -11.71 -3.23
N LYS A 105 8.35 -10.96 -2.24
CA LYS A 105 8.62 -11.47 -0.88
C LYS A 105 7.50 -11.15 0.12
N ILE A 106 6.39 -10.56 -0.34
CA ILE A 106 5.33 -10.09 0.54
C ILE A 106 4.22 -11.14 0.66
N GLU A 107 4.18 -11.83 1.80
CA GLU A 107 3.11 -12.76 2.14
C GLU A 107 1.96 -12.09 2.91
N ASN A 108 2.23 -11.01 3.64
CA ASN A 108 1.26 -10.31 4.49
C ASN A 108 0.37 -9.34 3.69
N THR A 109 -0.95 -9.45 3.84
CA THR A 109 -1.96 -8.64 3.13
C THR A 109 -1.82 -7.14 3.37
N SER A 110 -1.51 -6.71 4.59
CA SER A 110 -1.30 -5.31 4.96
C SER A 110 -0.02 -4.73 4.37
N GLN A 111 1.04 -5.53 4.31
CA GLN A 111 2.27 -5.13 3.62
C GLN A 111 2.04 -5.01 2.11
N ARG A 112 1.25 -5.91 1.51
CA ARG A 112 0.87 -5.78 0.09
C ARG A 112 0.03 -4.54 -0.14
N LEU A 113 -0.94 -4.29 0.75
CA LEU A 113 -1.75 -3.08 0.70
C LEU A 113 -0.86 -1.83 0.69
N LEU A 114 0.14 -1.76 1.58
CA LEU A 114 1.10 -0.67 1.63
C LEU A 114 1.90 -0.51 0.33
N VAL A 115 2.52 -1.59 -0.18
CA VAL A 115 3.41 -1.49 -1.35
C VAL A 115 2.65 -1.32 -2.67
N GLU A 116 1.53 -2.04 -2.84
CA GLU A 116 0.72 -2.03 -4.07
C GLU A 116 -0.14 -0.76 -4.18
N ASN A 117 -0.60 -0.18 -3.06
CA ASN A 117 -1.53 0.97 -3.05
C ASN A 117 -0.92 2.25 -2.47
N GLN A 118 0.33 2.21 -2.01
CA GLN A 118 1.04 3.37 -1.47
C GLN A 118 0.24 4.15 -0.41
N ILE A 119 -0.46 3.42 0.48
CA ILE A 119 -1.28 4.05 1.53
C ILE A 119 -0.42 4.99 2.39
N SER A 120 -1.01 6.07 2.89
CA SER A 120 -0.34 7.04 3.76
C SER A 120 0.10 6.43 5.10
N LEU A 121 1.02 7.09 5.80
CA LEU A 121 1.44 6.68 7.15
C LEU A 121 0.26 6.60 8.13
N LEU A 122 -0.69 7.54 8.02
CA LEU A 122 -1.89 7.56 8.87
C LEU A 122 -2.79 6.35 8.59
N GLU A 123 -3.00 6.00 7.32
CA GLU A 123 -3.76 4.81 6.96
C GLU A 123 -3.05 3.52 7.35
N PHE A 124 -1.72 3.50 7.23
CA PHE A 124 -0.89 2.38 7.69
C PHE A 124 -1.01 2.16 9.20
N ALA A 125 -1.03 3.23 9.98
CA ALA A 125 -1.23 3.18 11.43
C ALA A 125 -2.54 2.51 11.85
N GLN A 126 -3.59 2.65 11.02
CA GLN A 126 -4.92 2.12 11.28
C GLN A 126 -5.08 0.63 10.90
N LEU A 127 -4.10 0.02 10.22
CA LEU A 127 -4.22 -1.38 9.82
C LEU A 127 -4.32 -2.29 11.05
N PRO A 128 -5.25 -3.26 11.09
CA PRO A 128 -5.49 -4.08 12.28
C PRO A 128 -4.26 -4.83 12.79
N ASP A 129 -3.34 -5.20 11.90
CA ASP A 129 -2.11 -5.89 12.25
C ASP A 129 -0.95 -4.93 12.63
N ILE A 130 -1.09 -3.62 12.40
CA ILE A 130 -0.11 -2.57 12.72
C ILE A 130 -0.48 -1.76 13.96
N LYS A 131 -1.78 -1.45 14.14
CA LYS A 131 -2.31 -0.73 15.30
C LYS A 131 -1.99 -1.50 16.58
N ASN A 132 -1.45 -0.79 17.58
CA ASN A 132 -1.13 -1.34 18.91
C ASN A 132 -0.36 -2.67 18.85
N ILE A 133 0.57 -2.80 17.89
CA ILE A 133 1.25 -4.08 17.63
C ILE A 133 2.19 -4.47 18.77
N THR A 134 2.78 -3.51 19.49
CA THR A 134 3.64 -3.81 20.65
C THR A 134 2.80 -4.47 21.72
N SER A 135 1.72 -3.83 22.15
CA SER A 135 0.79 -4.35 23.16
C SER A 135 0.12 -5.64 22.69
N ARG A 136 -0.14 -5.84 21.40
CA ARG A 136 -0.65 -7.12 20.88
C ARG A 136 0.36 -8.27 20.97
N PHE A 137 1.63 -8.05 20.61
CA PHE A 137 2.69 -9.05 20.76
C PHE A 137 2.94 -9.41 22.23
N LEU A 138 2.86 -8.39 23.10
CA LEU A 138 2.99 -8.55 24.54
C LEU A 138 1.69 -9.00 25.21
N ASN A 139 0.65 -9.31 24.42
CA ASN A 139 -0.65 -9.78 24.88
C ASN A 139 -1.29 -8.89 25.97
N ARG A 140 -1.09 -7.56 25.85
CA ARG A 140 -1.57 -6.52 26.77
C ARG A 140 -1.22 -6.81 28.24
N ARG A 141 -0.05 -7.40 28.47
CA ARG A 141 0.51 -7.63 29.80
C ARG A 141 1.09 -6.33 30.36
N GLU A 142 1.23 -6.29 31.67
CA GLU A 142 1.94 -5.21 32.35
C GLU A 142 3.44 -5.35 32.14
N VAL A 143 4.19 -4.24 32.22
CA VAL A 143 5.65 -4.26 32.10
C VAL A 143 6.28 -5.19 33.14
N THR A 144 5.69 -5.24 34.34
CA THR A 144 6.13 -6.06 35.47
C THR A 144 5.91 -7.57 35.27
N ASP A 145 5.13 -7.98 34.25
CA ASP A 145 4.94 -9.40 33.91
C ASP A 145 6.14 -9.98 33.13
N PHE A 146 7.07 -9.12 32.72
CA PHE A 146 8.29 -9.48 32.02
C PHE A 146 9.47 -9.46 32.99
N TYR A 147 10.42 -10.37 32.77
CA TYR A 147 11.71 -10.31 33.46
C TYR A 147 12.47 -9.04 33.07
N PHE A 148 12.41 -8.67 31.78
CA PHE A 148 13.06 -7.46 31.29
C PHE A 148 12.34 -6.88 30.07
N VAL A 149 12.15 -5.56 30.07
CA VAL A 149 11.69 -4.78 28.92
C VAL A 149 12.72 -3.69 28.63
N GLY A 150 13.42 -3.84 27.51
CA GLY A 150 14.44 -2.88 27.08
C GLY A 150 13.92 -1.86 26.07
N ILE A 151 14.52 -0.67 26.07
CA ILE A 151 14.18 0.46 25.19
C ILE A 151 15.21 0.55 24.06
N GLN A 152 14.76 0.49 22.81
CA GLN A 152 15.63 0.49 21.63
C GLN A 152 16.46 1.77 21.49
N GLU A 153 15.91 2.91 21.91
CA GLU A 153 16.62 4.19 21.96
C GLU A 153 17.81 4.16 22.93
N LEU A 154 17.78 3.28 23.93
CA LEU A 154 18.76 3.12 25.01
C LEU A 154 19.34 1.70 25.02
N PHE A 155 19.42 1.09 23.82
CA PHE A 155 19.68 -0.34 23.66
C PHE A 155 21.00 -0.77 24.30
N LYS A 156 22.05 0.05 24.23
CA LYS A 156 23.37 -0.31 24.76
C LYS A 156 23.36 -0.33 26.28
N GLU A 157 22.74 0.69 26.88
CA GLU A 157 22.60 0.86 28.33
C GLU A 157 21.75 -0.28 28.91
N ASP A 158 20.58 -0.51 28.33
CA ASP A 158 19.65 -1.53 28.79
C ASP A 158 20.19 -2.95 28.56
N LEU A 159 21.00 -3.16 27.52
CA LEU A 159 21.63 -4.44 27.27
C LEU A 159 22.74 -4.74 28.27
N ASN A 160 23.48 -3.71 28.71
CA ASN A 160 24.46 -3.85 29.78
C ASN A 160 23.78 -4.17 31.12
N GLU A 161 22.66 -3.51 31.44
CA GLU A 161 21.83 -3.83 32.60
C GLU A 161 21.40 -5.30 32.58
N LEU A 162 20.84 -5.73 31.44
CA LEU A 162 20.40 -7.12 31.26
C LEU A 162 21.55 -8.12 31.36
N LYS A 163 22.73 -7.78 30.82
CA LYS A 163 23.96 -8.59 30.93
C LYS A 163 24.33 -8.80 32.39
N GLU A 164 24.30 -7.76 33.21
CA GLU A 164 24.60 -7.85 34.64
C GLU A 164 23.57 -8.70 35.39
N GLN A 165 22.28 -8.50 35.11
CA GLN A 165 21.19 -9.25 35.75
C GLN A 165 21.23 -10.75 35.45
N LEU A 166 21.64 -11.13 34.24
CA LEU A 166 21.73 -12.53 33.79
C LEU A 166 23.13 -13.14 33.96
N GLY A 167 24.12 -12.36 34.40
CA GLY A 167 25.50 -12.81 34.55
C GLY A 167 26.14 -13.23 33.21
N TRP A 168 25.79 -12.57 32.12
CA TRP A 168 26.32 -12.87 30.79
C TRP A 168 27.79 -12.44 30.65
N GLY A 169 28.57 -13.24 29.92
CA GLY A 169 29.94 -12.90 29.51
C GLY A 169 29.99 -11.74 28.52
N ASP A 170 31.20 -11.39 28.07
CA ASP A 170 31.39 -10.35 27.06
C ASP A 170 30.85 -10.78 25.68
N PHE A 171 30.31 -9.82 24.95
CA PHE A 171 29.78 -9.99 23.59
C PHE A 171 29.95 -8.68 22.81
N ASP A 172 29.99 -8.79 21.49
CA ASP A 172 30.10 -7.65 20.58
C ASP A 172 28.73 -7.16 20.14
N ILE A 173 28.56 -5.84 20.13
CA ILE A 173 27.33 -5.16 19.67
C ILE A 173 27.54 -4.68 18.23
N GLU A 174 27.06 -5.46 17.26
CA GLU A 174 26.99 -5.02 15.86
C GLU A 174 25.76 -4.15 15.62
N TYR A 175 25.91 -2.83 15.63
CA TYR A 175 24.83 -1.89 15.33
C TYR A 175 24.66 -1.68 13.82
N THR A 176 23.97 -2.61 13.14
CA THR A 176 23.85 -2.59 11.66
C THR A 176 22.46 -2.26 11.12
N ASN A 177 21.46 -1.97 11.97
CA ASN A 177 20.08 -1.76 11.51
C ASN A 177 19.72 -0.28 11.29
N LYS A 178 20.30 0.32 10.24
CA LYS A 178 19.71 1.54 9.65
C LYS A 178 18.64 1.15 8.63
N ASN A 179 17.53 1.89 8.61
CA ASN A 179 16.53 1.71 7.55
C ASN A 179 17.17 2.11 6.21
N THR A 180 17.18 1.19 5.25
CA THR A 180 17.83 1.36 3.94
C THR A 180 16.95 2.12 2.94
N TYR A 181 15.78 2.60 3.36
CA TYR A 181 14.92 3.43 2.51
C TYR A 181 15.61 4.76 2.17
N SER A 182 15.50 5.18 0.90
CA SER A 182 16.19 6.38 0.41
C SER A 182 15.73 7.64 1.15
N ASN A 183 16.69 8.45 1.59
CA ASN A 183 16.46 9.67 2.37
C ASN A 183 15.62 9.47 3.64
N TYR A 184 15.68 8.28 4.26
CA TYR A 184 14.89 7.95 5.45
C TYR A 184 15.07 8.96 6.58
N GLU A 185 16.31 9.39 6.87
CA GLU A 185 16.62 10.37 7.93
C GLU A 185 15.92 11.72 7.70
N LYS A 186 15.87 12.21 6.45
CA LYS A 186 15.15 13.45 6.12
C LYS A 186 13.63 13.26 6.21
N LYS A 187 13.11 12.11 5.75
CA LYS A 187 11.67 11.80 5.78
C LYS A 187 11.13 11.68 7.20
N ILE A 188 11.84 11.01 8.10
CA ILE A 188 11.41 10.91 9.50
C ILE A 188 11.40 12.29 10.17
N GLN A 189 12.41 13.14 9.92
CA GLN A 189 12.42 14.50 10.49
C GLN A 189 11.24 15.34 10.01
N ASN A 190 10.90 15.26 8.72
CA ASN A 190 9.72 15.95 8.19
C ASN A 190 8.42 15.48 8.86
N ILE A 191 8.23 14.16 8.99
CA ILE A 191 7.02 13.61 9.63
C ILE A 191 6.95 14.03 11.11
N LEU A 192 8.06 13.95 11.83
CA LEU A 192 8.12 14.34 13.25
C LEU A 192 7.92 15.85 13.46
N SER A 193 8.09 16.67 12.41
CA SER A 193 7.83 18.10 12.44
C SER A 193 6.35 18.49 12.28
N GLU A 194 5.44 17.53 12.10
CA GLU A 194 4.00 17.76 11.91
C GLU A 194 3.18 17.37 13.17
N PRO A 195 2.90 18.30 14.12
CA PRO A 195 2.32 17.94 15.42
C PRO A 195 0.94 17.30 15.33
N LYS A 196 0.09 17.79 14.42
CA LYS A 196 -1.27 17.26 14.21
C LYS A 196 -1.25 15.81 13.71
N LEU A 197 -0.26 15.44 12.91
CA LEU A 197 -0.11 14.07 12.42
C LEU A 197 0.37 13.17 13.57
N ILE A 198 1.39 13.60 14.31
CA ILE A 198 1.93 12.84 15.45
C ILE A 198 0.85 12.54 16.48
N HIS A 199 0.05 13.53 16.87
CA HIS A 199 -1.06 13.34 17.81
C HIS A 199 -2.04 12.25 17.36
N LYS A 200 -2.46 12.30 16.08
CA LYS A 200 -3.35 11.27 15.52
C LYS A 200 -2.71 9.88 15.53
N LEU A 201 -1.41 9.79 15.24
CA LEU A 201 -0.70 8.51 15.26
C LEU A 201 -0.58 7.95 16.69
N GLU A 202 -0.43 8.82 17.69
CA GLU A 202 -0.41 8.47 19.12
C GLU A 202 -1.78 8.00 19.60
N GLU A 203 -2.86 8.71 19.24
CA GLU A 203 -4.25 8.28 19.53
C GLU A 203 -4.55 6.90 18.94
N ILE A 204 -4.14 6.65 17.69
CA ILE A 204 -4.31 5.34 17.06
C ILE A 204 -3.51 4.28 17.81
N ASN A 205 -2.33 4.61 18.33
CA ASN A 205 -1.42 3.68 19.00
C ASN A 205 -1.41 3.84 20.53
N SER A 206 -2.54 4.24 21.12
CA SER A 206 -2.67 4.61 22.54
C SER A 206 -2.13 3.53 23.49
N ASP A 207 -2.47 2.27 23.25
CA ASP A 207 -2.07 1.15 24.10
C ASP A 207 -0.55 0.91 24.04
N ASP A 208 0.07 1.17 22.87
CA ASP A 208 1.53 1.06 22.72
C ASP A 208 2.23 2.27 23.41
N VAL A 209 1.62 3.46 23.35
CA VAL A 209 2.12 4.67 24.03
C VAL A 209 2.09 4.50 25.53
N GLU A 210 0.98 4.02 26.08
CA GLU A 210 0.84 3.74 27.51
C GLU A 210 1.87 2.71 27.98
N PHE A 211 2.01 1.59 27.26
CA PHE A 211 3.00 0.56 27.60
C PHE A 211 4.44 1.11 27.53
N TYR A 212 4.75 1.95 26.53
CA TYR A 212 6.08 2.57 26.41
C TYR A 212 6.39 3.50 27.58
N GLN A 213 5.43 4.31 28.03
CA GLN A 213 5.59 5.18 29.21
C GLN A 213 5.77 4.37 30.50
N ALA A 214 4.98 3.31 30.67
CA ALA A 214 5.15 2.38 31.79
C ALA A 214 6.54 1.73 31.79
N ALA A 215 7.05 1.36 30.61
CA ALA A 215 8.38 0.77 30.46
C ALA A 215 9.51 1.76 30.79
N LEU A 216 9.38 3.02 30.37
CA LEU A 216 10.32 4.08 30.76
C LEU A 216 10.33 4.30 32.27
N LYS A 217 9.16 4.36 32.91
CA LYS A 217 9.06 4.49 34.37
C LYS A 217 9.69 3.29 35.08
N ASN A 218 9.38 2.07 34.65
CA ASN A 218 9.96 0.86 35.24
C ASN A 218 11.48 0.83 35.08
N ARG A 219 12.00 1.30 33.94
CA ARG A 219 13.45 1.47 33.72
C ARG A 219 14.07 2.47 34.69
N GLU A 220 13.46 3.65 34.88
CA GLU A 220 13.95 4.63 35.86
C GLU A 220 13.99 4.05 37.28
N GLU A 221 12.99 3.26 37.66
CA GLU A 221 12.96 2.58 38.96
C GLU A 221 14.13 1.58 39.11
N ARG A 222 14.44 0.79 38.08
CA ARG A 222 15.59 -0.15 38.11
C ARG A 222 16.92 0.59 38.25
N ILE A 223 17.14 1.65 37.47
CA ILE A 223 18.37 2.46 37.54
C ILE A 223 18.54 3.15 38.91
N ASN A 224 17.44 3.65 39.49
CA ASN A 224 17.45 4.28 40.80
C ASN A 224 17.70 3.28 41.95
N GLN A 225 17.39 2.00 41.75
CA GLN A 225 17.73 0.93 42.68
C GLN A 225 19.22 0.53 42.58
N GLU A 226 19.77 0.50 41.36
CA GLU A 226 21.19 0.22 41.13
C GLU A 226 22.12 1.32 41.66
N THR A 227 21.75 2.60 41.48
CA THR A 227 22.52 3.76 41.99
C THR A 227 22.51 3.89 43.51
N LYS A 228 21.58 3.24 44.23
CA LYS A 228 21.61 3.14 45.70
C LYS A 228 22.56 2.05 46.22
N SER A 229 23.16 1.25 45.34
CA SER A 229 24.23 0.31 45.67
C SER A 229 25.59 0.94 45.34
N PRO A 230 26.54 1.04 46.28
CA PRO A 230 27.75 1.82 46.08
C PRO A 230 28.76 1.08 45.17
N LYS A 231 28.94 1.53 43.93
CA LYS A 231 30.13 1.21 43.12
C LYS A 231 30.72 2.45 42.44
N LYS A 232 32.05 2.41 42.32
CA LYS A 232 33.02 3.50 42.21
C LYS A 232 32.87 4.42 40.98
N ASN A 233 33.17 5.69 41.24
CA ASN A 233 33.43 6.81 40.32
C ASN A 233 34.11 6.42 39.01
N ASP A 234 33.46 6.77 37.89
CA ASP A 234 34.13 7.00 36.60
C ASP A 234 33.74 8.37 36.03
N LYS A 235 34.76 9.15 35.65
CA LYS A 235 34.64 10.54 35.16
C LYS A 235 33.78 10.71 33.89
N ASN A 236 33.38 9.62 33.24
CA ASN A 236 32.48 9.63 32.08
C ASN A 236 30.99 9.80 32.45
N ILE A 237 30.60 9.57 33.72
CA ILE A 237 29.21 9.67 34.18
C ILE A 237 28.72 11.13 34.21
N ASN A 238 29.60 12.08 34.54
CA ASN A 238 29.22 13.49 34.66
C ASN A 238 28.88 14.12 33.29
N ASN A 239 29.61 13.77 32.23
CA ASN A 239 29.34 14.29 30.89
C ASN A 239 28.04 13.70 30.28
N CYS A 240 27.70 12.46 30.67
CA CYS A 240 26.45 11.80 30.29
C CYS A 240 25.24 12.36 31.06
N SER A 241 25.42 12.67 32.34
CA SER A 241 24.42 13.36 33.17
C SER A 241 24.02 14.70 32.56
N ASP A 242 25.00 15.52 32.15
CA ASP A 242 24.73 16.83 31.52
C ASP A 242 24.01 16.73 30.17
N GLN A 243 24.29 15.71 29.36
CA GLN A 243 23.56 15.44 28.11
C GLN A 243 22.13 14.95 28.38
N LEU A 244 21.94 14.10 29.39
CA LEU A 244 20.63 13.64 29.83
C LEU A 244 19.79 14.79 30.40
N THR A 245 20.38 15.71 31.16
CA THR A 245 19.69 16.92 31.64
C THR A 245 19.25 17.80 30.47
N LYS A 246 20.09 17.97 29.44
CA LYS A 246 19.72 18.73 28.23
C LYS A 246 18.60 18.08 27.42
N ILE A 247 18.57 16.76 27.32
CA ILE A 247 17.50 16.02 26.63
C ILE A 247 16.19 16.09 27.44
N ARG A 248 16.28 15.90 28.77
CA ARG A 248 15.14 16.03 29.70
C ARG A 248 14.50 17.42 29.63
N HIS A 249 15.33 18.46 29.61
CA HIS A 249 14.85 19.83 29.53
C HIS A 249 14.21 20.15 28.17
N LYS A 250 14.74 19.60 27.07
CA LYS A 250 14.10 19.70 25.74
C LYS A 250 12.75 18.99 25.69
N LEU A 251 12.63 17.80 26.29
CA LEU A 251 11.38 17.04 26.35
C LEU A 251 10.32 17.72 27.22
N GLU A 252 10.70 18.27 28.37
CA GLU A 252 9.80 19.04 29.25
C GLU A 252 9.32 20.35 28.57
N THR A 253 10.19 21.01 27.81
CA THR A 253 9.82 22.21 27.04
C THR A 253 8.87 21.88 25.88
N LEU A 254 9.02 20.71 25.25
CA LEU A 254 8.10 20.23 24.22
C LEU A 254 6.73 19.89 24.82
N ASN A 255 6.71 19.16 25.93
CA ASN A 255 5.49 18.71 26.60
C ASN A 255 4.67 19.88 27.20
N SER A 256 5.35 20.91 27.71
CA SER A 256 4.68 22.13 28.21
C SER A 256 4.05 22.95 27.10
N ARG A 257 4.74 23.11 25.94
CA ARG A 257 4.18 23.76 24.75
C ARG A 257 2.99 22.98 24.17
N LEU A 258 3.04 21.65 24.19
CA LEU A 258 1.94 20.79 23.78
C LEU A 258 0.72 20.98 24.68
N LYS A 259 0.89 20.95 26.01
CA LYS A 259 -0.22 21.22 26.95
C LYS A 259 -0.86 22.60 26.77
N GLN A 260 -0.06 23.64 26.56
CA GLN A 260 -0.58 24.99 26.30
C GLN A 260 -1.36 25.07 24.98
N THR A 261 -0.92 24.35 23.95
CA THR A 261 -1.61 24.31 22.65
C THR A 261 -2.93 23.53 22.73
N MET A 262 -3.01 22.49 23.58
CA MET A 262 -4.23 21.71 23.82
C MET A 262 -5.31 22.52 24.54
N VAL A 263 -4.95 23.30 25.57
CA VAL A 263 -5.88 24.18 26.29
C VAL A 263 -6.48 25.23 25.35
N LEU A 264 -5.68 25.82 24.46
CA LEU A 264 -6.14 26.81 23.47
C LEU A 264 -7.06 26.21 22.38
N LEU A 265 -6.97 24.91 22.13
CA LEU A 265 -7.82 24.23 21.14
C LEU A 265 -9.18 23.83 21.74
N GLU A 266 -9.23 23.45 23.02
CA GLU A 266 -10.48 23.13 23.73
C GLU A 266 -11.35 24.37 23.96
N GLU A 267 -10.74 25.54 24.19
CA GLU A 267 -11.46 26.82 24.34
C GLU A 267 -12.09 27.31 23.02
N SER A 268 -11.61 26.84 21.87
CA SER A 268 -12.10 27.24 20.53
C SER A 268 -13.29 26.43 20.00
N GLN A 269 -13.66 25.32 20.68
CA GLN A 269 -14.69 24.38 20.21
C GLN A 269 -16.03 24.46 20.94
N THR A 270 -16.20 25.40 21.89
CA THR A 270 -17.42 25.51 22.72
C THR A 270 -18.38 26.64 22.33
N GLN A 271 -18.18 27.32 21.20
CA GLN A 271 -19.13 28.30 20.67
C GLN A 271 -19.49 27.99 19.21
N ASP A 272 -20.55 27.20 19.03
CA ASP A 272 -21.61 27.40 18.04
C ASP A 272 -22.49 26.14 17.93
N SER A 273 -23.59 26.12 18.69
CA SER A 273 -24.71 25.20 18.43
C SER A 273 -26.04 25.81 18.90
N SER A 274 -26.80 26.39 17.95
CA SER A 274 -28.26 26.49 18.08
C SER A 274 -28.90 26.76 16.73
N GLY A 275 -29.65 25.78 16.21
CA GLY A 275 -30.47 25.92 15.00
C GLY A 275 -31.32 24.69 14.77
N GLN A 276 -32.46 24.62 15.45
CA GLN A 276 -33.54 23.65 15.20
C GLN A 276 -34.22 23.95 13.87
N VAL A 277 -34.46 22.94 13.02
CA VAL A 277 -35.58 22.94 12.05
C VAL A 277 -36.16 21.52 11.95
N SER A 278 -37.48 21.50 11.91
CA SER A 278 -38.47 20.43 11.96
C SER A 278 -38.49 19.42 10.81
N GLU A 279 -38.84 18.17 11.14
CA GLU A 279 -39.28 17.10 10.22
C GLU A 279 -40.66 17.38 9.60
N PRO A 280 -40.91 16.87 8.39
CA PRO A 280 -42.23 16.41 7.99
C PRO A 280 -42.25 14.89 7.74
N GLU A 281 -43.32 14.26 8.23
CA GLU A 281 -43.71 12.86 8.03
C GLU A 281 -44.19 12.55 6.59
N ILE A 282 -44.37 11.24 6.33
CA ILE A 282 -45.20 10.58 5.27
C ILE A 282 -44.40 10.27 3.96
N GLN A 283 -44.36 9.07 3.34
CA GLN A 283 -45.16 7.82 3.34
C GLN A 283 -44.34 6.65 2.75
N GLU A 284 -44.69 5.40 3.11
CA GLU A 284 -44.27 4.17 2.41
C GLU A 284 -44.77 4.15 0.96
N VAL A 285 -43.87 3.89 0.00
CA VAL A 285 -44.25 3.29 -1.29
C VAL A 285 -43.23 2.20 -1.64
N SER A 286 -43.65 0.96 -1.43
CA SER A 286 -42.98 -0.24 -1.93
C SER A 286 -43.68 -0.77 -3.18
N LYS A 287 -42.87 -1.34 -4.07
CA LYS A 287 -43.22 -2.13 -5.28
C LYS A 287 -43.78 -1.35 -6.48
N ASN A 288 -42.90 -1.11 -7.46
CA ASN A 288 -43.11 -1.48 -8.87
C ASN A 288 -41.86 -1.11 -9.70
N ASN A 289 -40.97 -2.08 -9.92
CA ASN A 289 -40.01 -2.00 -11.04
C ASN A 289 -40.64 -2.70 -12.25
N GLN A 290 -41.51 -1.99 -12.94
CA GLN A 290 -41.79 -2.20 -14.35
C GLN A 290 -41.42 -0.90 -15.06
N ASN A 291 -40.54 -0.97 -16.05
CA ASN A 291 -40.61 -0.21 -17.30
C ASN A 291 -39.41 -0.59 -18.18
N LYS A 292 -39.70 -1.11 -19.38
CA LYS A 292 -39.93 -0.39 -20.64
C LYS A 292 -38.61 0.03 -21.27
N ILE A 293 -38.39 -0.58 -22.42
CA ILE A 293 -37.37 -0.25 -23.40
C ILE A 293 -38.11 0.60 -24.43
N ASP A 294 -38.04 1.92 -24.29
CA ASP A 294 -38.43 2.92 -25.29
C ASP A 294 -37.22 3.89 -25.37
N GLY A 295 -36.62 4.30 -26.49
CA GLY A 295 -36.72 3.96 -27.91
C GLY A 295 -35.50 4.61 -28.61
N GLU A 296 -34.99 3.93 -29.63
CA GLU A 296 -34.05 4.32 -30.70
C GLU A 296 -32.70 5.01 -30.41
N ASN A 297 -31.65 4.24 -30.69
CA ASN A 297 -30.25 4.59 -31.00
C ASN A 297 -29.34 5.14 -29.91
N ASP A 298 -29.05 4.29 -28.91
CA ASP A 298 -27.63 3.99 -28.63
C ASP A 298 -27.48 2.58 -28.06
N SER A 299 -27.24 1.59 -28.92
CA SER A 299 -27.09 0.17 -28.53
C SER A 299 -25.95 -0.10 -27.52
N ARG A 300 -25.17 0.93 -27.18
CA ARG A 300 -23.99 0.89 -26.32
C ARG A 300 -24.16 1.61 -24.99
N LEU A 301 -25.39 1.94 -24.60
CA LEU A 301 -25.72 2.51 -23.30
C LEU A 301 -26.77 1.63 -22.60
N PHE A 302 -26.50 1.24 -21.36
CA PHE A 302 -27.44 0.51 -20.52
C PHE A 302 -27.87 1.36 -19.33
N GLN A 303 -29.16 1.54 -19.13
CA GLN A 303 -29.68 2.45 -18.09
C GLN A 303 -30.22 1.67 -16.89
N ILE A 304 -29.95 2.19 -15.69
CA ILE A 304 -30.48 1.68 -14.43
C ILE A 304 -31.08 2.85 -13.66
N GLN A 305 -32.34 2.73 -13.29
CA GLN A 305 -33.02 3.67 -12.39
C GLN A 305 -32.76 3.26 -10.93
N ASN A 306 -32.52 4.24 -10.05
CA ASN A 306 -32.17 4.03 -8.64
C ASN A 306 -31.03 3.02 -8.47
N ALA A 307 -29.97 3.22 -9.26
CA ALA A 307 -28.83 2.33 -9.29
C ALA A 307 -28.03 2.43 -8.00
N ILE A 308 -27.83 1.30 -7.34
CA ILE A 308 -26.89 1.20 -6.22
C ILE A 308 -25.52 0.88 -6.79
N VAL A 309 -24.52 1.68 -6.43
CA VAL A 309 -23.11 1.42 -6.74
C VAL A 309 -22.36 1.19 -5.44
N GLU A 310 -21.58 0.12 -5.39
CA GLU A 310 -20.73 -0.22 -4.27
C GLU A 310 -19.26 -0.15 -4.68
N ARG A 311 -18.39 0.11 -3.70
CA ARG A 311 -16.95 -0.08 -3.90
C ARG A 311 -16.63 -1.51 -4.34
N PHE A 312 -15.56 -1.68 -5.12
CA PHE A 312 -15.00 -2.98 -5.44
C PHE A 312 -14.14 -3.52 -4.28
N GLN A 313 -14.11 -4.83 -4.13
CA GLN A 313 -13.25 -5.58 -3.22
C GLN A 313 -12.68 -6.79 -3.93
N ILE A 314 -11.50 -7.24 -3.51
CA ILE A 314 -10.92 -8.48 -4.03
C ILE A 314 -11.72 -9.66 -3.45
N PHE A 315 -12.35 -10.44 -4.31
CA PHE A 315 -13.13 -11.62 -3.97
C PHE A 315 -12.36 -12.87 -4.44
N ARG A 316 -11.94 -13.75 -3.52
CA ARG A 316 -11.27 -15.04 -3.80
C ARG A 316 -10.16 -14.98 -4.87
N GLY A 317 -8.91 -14.79 -4.46
CA GLY A 317 -7.74 -14.82 -5.35
C GLY A 317 -7.41 -13.46 -5.98
N ARG A 318 -6.48 -13.42 -6.94
CA ARG A 318 -5.88 -12.15 -7.45
C ARG A 318 -6.67 -11.45 -8.57
N PHE A 319 -7.77 -12.02 -9.07
CA PHE A 319 -8.39 -11.59 -10.34
C PHE A 319 -9.91 -11.39 -10.33
N GLU A 320 -10.59 -11.66 -9.22
CA GLU A 320 -12.03 -11.51 -9.12
C GLU A 320 -12.36 -10.40 -8.11
N PHE A 321 -13.34 -9.58 -8.47
CA PHE A 321 -13.80 -8.43 -7.70
C PHE A 321 -15.26 -8.62 -7.31
N ALA A 322 -15.64 -8.12 -6.13
CA ALA A 322 -17.02 -7.97 -5.71
C ALA A 322 -17.35 -6.49 -5.51
N GLY A 323 -18.42 -5.99 -6.13
CA GLY A 323 -18.81 -4.57 -6.08
C GLY A 323 -19.21 -4.02 -7.43
N GLY A 324 -19.15 -2.70 -7.57
CA GLY A 324 -19.65 -1.97 -8.73
C GLY A 324 -21.16 -1.74 -8.65
N PRO A 325 -21.80 -1.37 -9.78
CA PRO A 325 -23.24 -1.23 -9.86
C PRO A 325 -23.95 -2.58 -9.62
N ILE A 326 -25.04 -2.55 -8.87
CA ILE A 326 -25.94 -3.70 -8.74
C ILE A 326 -26.74 -3.81 -10.03
N PHE A 327 -26.33 -4.73 -10.90
CA PHE A 327 -26.96 -4.93 -12.19
C PHE A 327 -28.24 -5.79 -12.10
N PRO A 328 -29.24 -5.56 -12.96
CA PRO A 328 -30.38 -6.45 -13.10
C PRO A 328 -29.97 -7.79 -13.74
N ASN A 329 -30.79 -8.82 -13.55
CA ASN A 329 -30.50 -10.19 -14.01
C ASN A 329 -30.29 -10.33 -15.51
N ASN A 330 -30.87 -9.44 -16.31
CA ASN A 330 -30.82 -9.46 -17.77
C ASN A 330 -29.74 -8.54 -18.37
N ILE A 331 -28.75 -8.08 -17.58
CA ILE A 331 -27.72 -7.19 -18.11
C ILE A 331 -26.91 -7.84 -19.24
N PRO A 332 -26.78 -7.19 -20.41
CA PRO A 332 -25.88 -7.68 -21.45
C PRO A 332 -24.43 -7.64 -21.00
N GLY A 333 -23.69 -8.72 -21.28
CA GLY A 333 -22.32 -8.89 -20.79
C GLY A 333 -21.33 -7.79 -21.20
N VAL A 334 -21.59 -7.07 -22.30
CA VAL A 334 -20.76 -5.97 -22.80
C VAL A 334 -20.72 -4.75 -21.86
N PHE A 335 -21.69 -4.62 -20.96
CA PHE A 335 -21.76 -3.54 -19.98
C PHE A 335 -21.05 -3.88 -18.67
N ARG A 336 -20.79 -5.16 -18.42
CA ARG A 336 -20.11 -5.64 -17.21
C ARG A 336 -18.60 -5.39 -17.27
N HIS A 337 -17.93 -5.50 -16.13
CA HIS A 337 -16.46 -5.43 -16.09
C HIS A 337 -15.85 -6.75 -16.55
N ARG A 338 -15.15 -6.74 -17.68
CA ARG A 338 -14.50 -7.92 -18.26
C ARG A 338 -13.02 -7.69 -18.49
N ARG A 339 -12.28 -8.79 -18.54
CA ARG A 339 -10.90 -8.89 -19.01
C ARG A 339 -10.78 -10.07 -19.96
N GLY A 340 -9.75 -10.10 -20.78
CA GLY A 340 -9.39 -11.30 -21.55
C GLY A 340 -8.89 -12.43 -20.63
N ASP A 341 -9.22 -13.67 -20.97
CA ASP A 341 -8.59 -14.85 -20.40
C ASP A 341 -7.32 -15.25 -21.18
N SER A 342 -6.68 -16.36 -20.79
CA SER A 342 -5.47 -16.85 -21.45
C SER A 342 -5.68 -17.24 -22.92
N GLY A 343 -6.93 -17.39 -23.37
CA GLY A 343 -7.30 -17.65 -24.76
C GLY A 343 -7.83 -16.40 -25.49
N GLY A 344 -7.72 -15.21 -24.90
CA GLY A 344 -8.22 -13.96 -25.46
C GLY A 344 -9.75 -13.83 -25.46
N ARG A 345 -10.46 -14.63 -24.64
CA ARG A 345 -11.93 -14.57 -24.56
C ARG A 345 -12.37 -13.66 -23.42
N PRO A 346 -13.50 -12.93 -23.56
CA PRO A 346 -14.00 -12.10 -22.48
C PRO A 346 -14.41 -12.92 -21.26
N LYS A 347 -13.86 -12.55 -20.09
CA LYS A 347 -14.17 -13.12 -18.77
C LYS A 347 -14.62 -12.01 -17.83
N TYR A 348 -15.79 -12.20 -17.22
CA TYR A 348 -16.29 -11.30 -16.17
C TYR A 348 -15.43 -11.37 -14.91
N VAL A 349 -15.00 -10.21 -14.41
CA VAL A 349 -14.23 -10.10 -13.17
C VAL A 349 -15.03 -9.47 -12.03
N ASP A 350 -16.16 -8.82 -12.32
CA ASP A 350 -17.13 -8.30 -11.35
C ASP A 350 -18.09 -9.41 -10.85
N LYS A 351 -17.60 -10.31 -10.00
CA LYS A 351 -18.41 -11.35 -9.34
C LYS A 351 -19.33 -10.73 -8.27
N ASN A 352 -20.46 -11.37 -7.98
CA ASN A 352 -21.40 -10.95 -6.91
C ASN A 352 -21.88 -9.49 -7.00
N PHE A 353 -22.11 -8.96 -8.19
CA PHE A 353 -22.80 -7.67 -8.39
C PHE A 353 -24.24 -7.66 -7.84
N GLN A 354 -24.80 -8.83 -7.47
CA GLN A 354 -26.14 -8.98 -6.90
C GLN A 354 -26.19 -8.86 -5.38
N SER A 355 -25.05 -8.59 -4.72
CA SER A 355 -24.92 -8.60 -3.26
C SER A 355 -25.60 -7.39 -2.60
N ALA A 356 -26.92 -7.43 -2.51
CA ALA A 356 -27.62 -6.91 -1.35
C ALA A 356 -28.78 -7.86 -1.02
N ASN A 357 -28.72 -8.46 0.18
CA ASN A 357 -29.95 -8.78 0.88
C ASN A 357 -30.77 -7.48 0.89
N THR A 358 -31.93 -7.50 0.26
CA THR A 358 -32.89 -6.39 0.17
C THR A 358 -33.48 -5.98 1.54
N ASN A 359 -32.92 -6.46 2.64
CA ASN A 359 -33.39 -6.23 4.01
C ASN A 359 -32.62 -5.14 4.76
N ASP A 360 -31.64 -4.46 4.16
CA ASP A 360 -31.05 -3.23 4.73
C ASP A 360 -31.76 -2.01 4.13
N SER A 361 -32.98 -1.76 4.60
CA SER A 361 -33.90 -0.70 4.19
C SER A 361 -33.56 0.71 4.69
N GLN A 362 -32.28 0.99 4.96
CA GLN A 362 -31.83 2.34 5.27
C GLN A 362 -30.58 2.66 4.45
N ILE A 363 -30.79 3.20 3.24
CA ILE A 363 -29.76 4.00 2.59
C ILE A 363 -29.86 5.39 3.23
N ASP A 364 -28.76 5.86 3.80
CA ASP A 364 -28.61 7.23 4.26
C ASP A 364 -28.93 8.19 3.10
N ASN A 365 -29.93 9.07 3.27
CA ASN A 365 -30.33 10.06 2.26
C ASN A 365 -29.15 10.95 1.82
N SER A 366 -28.11 11.10 2.65
CA SER A 366 -26.88 11.83 2.29
C SER A 366 -26.08 11.17 1.15
N LYS A 367 -26.38 9.90 0.81
CA LYS A 367 -25.72 9.11 -0.24
C LYS A 367 -26.64 8.84 -1.45
N TYR A 368 -27.72 9.61 -1.57
CA TYR A 368 -28.57 9.63 -2.76
C TYR A 368 -28.18 10.79 -3.69
N TYR A 369 -27.95 10.46 -4.96
CA TYR A 369 -27.54 11.40 -5.99
C TYR A 369 -28.68 11.56 -7.01
N HIS A 370 -29.34 12.71 -6.96
CA HIS A 370 -30.37 13.11 -7.92
C HIS A 370 -29.78 13.44 -9.29
N GLY A 371 -30.53 13.18 -10.36
CA GLY A 371 -30.16 13.45 -11.74
C GLY A 371 -29.59 12.26 -12.50
N ARG A 372 -28.84 12.55 -13.57
CA ARG A 372 -28.37 11.57 -14.55
C ARG A 372 -26.85 11.45 -14.55
N TYR A 373 -26.36 10.26 -14.25
CA TYR A 373 -24.94 9.96 -14.10
C TYR A 373 -24.48 8.92 -15.11
N ILE A 374 -23.20 8.92 -15.41
CA ILE A 374 -22.56 7.90 -16.23
C ILE A 374 -21.60 7.06 -15.40
N TYR A 375 -21.59 5.75 -15.61
CA TYR A 375 -20.68 4.85 -14.92
C TYR A 375 -19.31 4.82 -15.62
N GLY A 376 -18.30 5.36 -14.95
CA GLY A 376 -16.92 5.39 -15.41
C GLY A 376 -16.19 4.06 -15.25
N GLY A 377 -16.66 3.16 -14.37
CA GLY A 377 -16.07 1.83 -14.21
C GLY A 377 -15.34 1.62 -12.88
N PHE A 378 -14.58 0.52 -12.85
CA PHE A 378 -13.64 0.18 -11.79
C PHE A 378 -12.51 1.22 -11.70
N PHE A 379 -12.08 1.55 -10.49
CA PHE A 379 -10.98 2.49 -10.25
C PHE A 379 -10.04 1.99 -9.15
N ASN A 380 -8.74 1.78 -9.44
CA ASN A 380 -7.75 1.38 -8.42
C ASN A 380 -6.55 2.33 -8.25
N GLY A 381 -6.59 3.51 -8.86
CA GLY A 381 -5.54 4.53 -8.77
C GLY A 381 -4.17 4.16 -9.36
N HIS A 382 -3.95 2.91 -9.79
CA HIS A 382 -2.71 2.51 -10.44
C HIS A 382 -2.74 2.90 -11.93
N PHE A 383 -1.66 3.57 -12.39
CA PHE A 383 -1.54 4.14 -13.74
C PHE A 383 -2.04 3.21 -14.86
N GLY A 384 -1.49 1.99 -14.94
CA GLY A 384 -1.88 1.06 -15.99
C GLY A 384 -3.33 0.59 -15.92
N HIS A 385 -3.91 0.45 -14.73
CA HIS A 385 -5.28 -0.01 -14.56
C HIS A 385 -6.28 1.10 -14.89
N VAL A 386 -5.99 2.34 -14.49
CA VAL A 386 -6.82 3.48 -14.87
C VAL A 386 -6.85 3.64 -16.39
N LEU A 387 -5.69 3.61 -17.05
CA LEU A 387 -5.62 3.79 -18.50
C LEU A 387 -6.23 2.63 -19.29
N THR A 388 -6.20 1.40 -18.78
CA THR A 388 -6.73 0.22 -19.51
C THR A 388 -8.13 -0.23 -19.08
N GLU A 389 -8.68 0.31 -17.98
CA GLU A 389 -9.94 -0.17 -17.41
C GLU A 389 -10.91 0.94 -16.95
N SER A 390 -10.43 2.15 -16.65
CA SER A 390 -11.28 3.23 -16.11
C SER A 390 -11.67 4.29 -17.15
N ILE A 391 -10.83 4.57 -18.13
CA ILE A 391 -11.09 5.69 -19.06
C ILE A 391 -11.99 5.32 -20.26
N HIS A 392 -12.14 4.03 -20.55
CA HIS A 392 -12.78 3.56 -21.80
C HIS A 392 -14.32 3.60 -21.81
N ARG A 393 -14.95 4.09 -20.74
CA ARG A 393 -16.39 4.37 -20.69
C ARG A 393 -16.70 5.86 -20.78
N LEU A 394 -15.68 6.71 -20.63
CA LEU A 394 -15.84 8.16 -20.54
C LEU A 394 -16.21 8.82 -21.87
N TRP A 395 -16.13 8.08 -22.98
CA TRP A 395 -16.52 8.56 -24.31
C TRP A 395 -17.97 9.02 -24.40
N ALA A 396 -18.84 8.46 -23.56
CA ALA A 396 -20.25 8.76 -23.55
C ALA A 396 -20.62 9.95 -22.63
N PHE A 397 -19.64 10.53 -21.91
CA PHE A 397 -19.89 11.66 -21.03
C PHE A 397 -20.02 12.97 -21.82
N ASN A 398 -21.05 13.74 -21.47
CA ASN A 398 -21.22 15.13 -21.90
C ASN A 398 -21.90 15.92 -20.78
N SER A 399 -21.32 17.04 -20.38
CA SER A 399 -21.77 17.87 -19.26
C SER A 399 -23.17 18.47 -19.42
N SER A 400 -23.69 18.59 -20.66
CA SER A 400 -25.06 19.05 -20.89
C SER A 400 -26.12 17.97 -20.66
N THR A 401 -25.72 16.70 -20.63
CA THR A 401 -26.63 15.55 -20.50
C THR A 401 -26.47 14.83 -19.16
N TYR A 402 -25.28 14.87 -18.57
CA TYR A 402 -24.94 14.12 -17.36
C TYR A 402 -24.41 15.04 -16.26
N ASP A 403 -24.93 14.82 -15.05
CA ASP A 403 -24.57 15.53 -13.84
C ASP A 403 -23.20 15.13 -13.29
N GLY A 404 -22.76 13.90 -13.57
CA GLY A 404 -21.45 13.41 -13.14
C GLY A 404 -21.07 12.03 -13.67
N ILE A 405 -19.86 11.61 -13.31
CA ILE A 405 -19.23 10.34 -13.65
C ILE A 405 -18.97 9.56 -12.36
N VAL A 406 -19.43 8.31 -12.32
CA VAL A 406 -19.35 7.46 -11.13
C VAL A 406 -18.27 6.41 -11.30
N PHE A 407 -17.27 6.42 -10.44
CA PHE A 407 -16.23 5.40 -10.36
C PHE A 407 -16.42 4.55 -9.11
N ALA A 408 -16.41 3.23 -9.27
CA ALA A 408 -16.40 2.30 -8.15
C ALA A 408 -14.96 2.03 -7.73
N VAL A 409 -14.58 2.48 -6.52
CA VAL A 409 -13.21 2.39 -6.03
C VAL A 409 -12.89 0.97 -5.58
N LEU A 410 -11.76 0.42 -5.99
CA LEU A 410 -11.22 -0.81 -5.41
C LEU A 410 -10.67 -0.54 -4.01
N SER A 411 -11.18 -1.28 -3.03
CA SER A 411 -10.70 -1.26 -1.66
C SER A 411 -10.44 -2.68 -1.16
N PRO A 412 -9.36 -2.91 -0.40
CA PRO A 412 -9.14 -4.18 0.29
C PRO A 412 -9.90 -4.29 1.62
N ARG A 413 -10.54 -3.22 2.11
CA ARG A 413 -11.24 -3.24 3.42
C ARG A 413 -12.63 -3.87 3.27
N PRO A 414 -13.12 -4.70 4.22
CA PRO A 414 -14.45 -5.32 4.18
C PRO A 414 -15.59 -4.29 4.16
N ARG A 415 -16.74 -4.62 3.54
CA ARG A 415 -17.82 -3.64 3.24
C ARG A 415 -18.41 -2.96 4.47
N ARG A 416 -18.31 -3.62 5.64
CA ARG A 416 -18.82 -3.16 6.94
C ARG A 416 -18.04 -1.98 7.54
N VAL A 417 -16.92 -1.58 6.95
CA VAL A 417 -16.09 -0.45 7.43
C VAL A 417 -16.26 0.73 6.49
N SER A 418 -16.91 1.80 6.94
CA SER A 418 -17.01 3.05 6.16
C SER A 418 -15.63 3.66 5.92
N LEU A 419 -15.44 4.20 4.71
CA LEU A 419 -14.20 4.83 4.28
C LEU A 419 -14.36 6.35 4.14
N PRO A 420 -13.27 7.12 4.39
CA PRO A 420 -13.25 8.52 3.97
C PRO A 420 -13.42 8.64 2.45
N THR A 421 -13.72 9.86 2.00
CA THR A 421 -13.79 10.20 0.58
C THR A 421 -12.48 9.83 -0.12
N TYR A 422 -12.57 9.07 -1.20
CA TYR A 422 -11.39 8.66 -1.96
C TYR A 422 -10.86 9.85 -2.76
N THR A 423 -9.55 10.12 -2.63
CA THR A 423 -8.86 11.13 -3.44
C THR A 423 -8.07 10.41 -4.54
N PRO A 424 -8.37 10.65 -5.83
CA PRO A 424 -7.61 10.04 -6.92
C PRO A 424 -6.18 10.61 -6.98
N PRO A 425 -5.23 9.89 -7.62
CA PRO A 425 -3.90 10.43 -7.86
C PRO A 425 -3.96 11.73 -8.69
N GLN A 426 -3.13 12.72 -8.35
CA GLN A 426 -3.12 14.03 -9.02
C GLN A 426 -2.89 13.96 -10.55
N TRP A 427 -2.16 12.95 -11.03
CA TRP A 427 -1.96 12.77 -12.48
C TRP A 427 -3.26 12.39 -13.20
N PHE A 428 -4.25 11.82 -12.50
CA PHE A 428 -5.55 11.48 -13.08
C PHE A 428 -6.34 12.73 -13.47
N ASP A 429 -6.22 13.82 -12.73
CA ASP A 429 -6.85 15.10 -13.10
C ASP A 429 -6.36 15.56 -14.49
N GLN A 430 -5.07 15.37 -14.79
CA GLN A 430 -4.51 15.69 -16.10
C GLN A 430 -5.03 14.77 -17.21
N VAL A 431 -5.38 13.51 -16.90
CA VAL A 431 -6.07 12.62 -17.85
C VAL A 431 -7.45 13.19 -18.18
N LEU A 432 -8.19 13.62 -17.16
CA LEU A 432 -9.51 14.22 -17.33
C LEU A 432 -9.44 15.52 -18.14
N ASP A 433 -8.45 16.38 -17.89
CA ASP A 433 -8.21 17.62 -18.66
C ASP A 433 -7.98 17.33 -20.16
N VAL A 434 -7.14 16.31 -20.45
CA VAL A 434 -6.90 15.84 -21.82
C VAL A 434 -8.20 15.36 -22.46
N MET A 435 -9.02 14.61 -21.72
CA MET A 435 -10.33 14.13 -22.20
C MET A 435 -11.42 15.21 -22.22
N GLY A 436 -11.14 16.42 -21.70
CA GLY A 436 -12.12 17.51 -21.62
C GLY A 436 -13.20 17.31 -20.56
N ILE A 437 -12.88 16.56 -19.49
CA ILE A 437 -13.81 16.20 -18.42
C ILE A 437 -13.48 17.02 -17.17
N PRO A 438 -14.43 17.78 -16.60
CA PRO A 438 -14.19 18.49 -15.34
C PRO A 438 -14.03 17.51 -14.18
N GLY A 439 -12.90 17.54 -13.47
CA GLY A 439 -12.67 16.66 -12.31
C GLY A 439 -13.75 16.75 -11.22
N ALA A 440 -14.34 17.93 -11.03
CA ALA A 440 -15.45 18.14 -10.09
C ALA A 440 -16.73 17.34 -10.43
N LYS A 441 -16.85 16.81 -11.65
CA LYS A 441 -17.95 15.94 -12.07
C LYS A 441 -17.71 14.47 -11.71
N CYS A 442 -16.53 14.11 -11.20
CA CYS A 442 -16.20 12.72 -10.85
C CYS A 442 -16.58 12.42 -9.39
N ILE A 443 -17.30 11.31 -9.21
CA ILE A 443 -17.74 10.78 -7.93
C ILE A 443 -17.04 9.44 -7.72
N PHE A 444 -16.23 9.35 -6.67
CA PHE A 444 -15.51 8.14 -6.31
C PHE A 444 -16.22 7.41 -5.17
N VAL A 445 -16.97 6.37 -5.51
CA VAL A 445 -17.74 5.57 -4.56
C VAL A 445 -16.79 4.68 -3.76
N SER A 446 -16.44 5.12 -2.56
CA SER A 446 -15.58 4.39 -1.61
C SER A 446 -16.36 3.50 -0.64
N ASP A 447 -17.67 3.68 -0.52
CA ASP A 447 -18.57 2.86 0.29
C ASP A 447 -19.73 2.31 -0.56
N ARG A 448 -20.86 3.02 -0.55
CA ARG A 448 -22.10 2.73 -1.27
C ARG A 448 -22.78 4.05 -1.61
N GLY A 449 -23.30 4.19 -2.81
CA GLY A 449 -24.10 5.34 -3.23
C GLY A 449 -25.27 4.90 -4.08
N MET A 450 -26.36 5.65 -4.06
CA MET A 450 -27.53 5.40 -4.89
C MET A 450 -27.73 6.57 -5.86
N PHE A 451 -27.98 6.26 -7.13
CA PHE A 451 -28.04 7.23 -8.22
C PHE A 451 -29.39 7.12 -8.93
N GLU A 452 -30.11 8.23 -9.05
CA GLU A 452 -31.47 8.27 -9.63
C GLU A 452 -31.50 7.67 -11.04
N HIS A 453 -30.60 8.12 -11.91
CA HIS A 453 -30.39 7.52 -13.23
C HIS A 453 -28.90 7.25 -13.48
N LEU A 454 -28.49 5.99 -13.57
CA LEU A 454 -27.12 5.59 -13.93
C LEU A 454 -27.09 4.96 -15.32
N VAL A 455 -26.33 5.55 -16.22
CA VAL A 455 -26.06 5.02 -17.56
C VAL A 455 -24.71 4.32 -17.57
N ILE A 456 -24.66 3.09 -18.06
CA ILE A 456 -23.47 2.25 -18.15
C ILE A 456 -23.09 2.13 -19.63
N PRO A 457 -22.03 2.81 -20.09
CA PRO A 457 -21.55 2.70 -21.46
C PRO A 457 -20.83 1.39 -21.68
N GLU A 458 -20.90 0.84 -22.89
CA GLU A 458 -19.98 -0.20 -23.32
C GLU A 458 -18.53 0.34 -23.26
N ALA A 459 -17.60 -0.44 -22.70
CA ALA A 459 -16.19 -0.06 -22.70
C ALA A 459 -15.60 -0.17 -24.11
N GLY A 460 -14.93 0.88 -24.58
CA GLY A 460 -14.32 0.96 -25.91
C GLY A 460 -13.02 0.16 -26.07
N SER A 461 -12.35 -0.14 -24.96
CA SER A 461 -11.20 -1.05 -24.86
C SER A 461 -11.32 -1.80 -23.53
N GLU A 462 -10.80 -3.03 -23.48
CA GLU A 462 -10.87 -3.89 -22.30
C GLU A 462 -9.50 -4.55 -22.05
N LEU A 463 -9.03 -4.57 -20.80
CA LEU A 463 -7.74 -5.16 -20.45
C LEU A 463 -7.63 -6.62 -20.92
N LEU A 464 -6.57 -6.96 -21.66
CA LEU A 464 -6.30 -8.26 -22.31
C LEU A 464 -7.16 -8.57 -23.55
N LEU A 465 -8.08 -7.68 -23.94
CA LEU A 465 -8.86 -7.80 -25.19
C LEU A 465 -8.52 -6.68 -26.19
N GLY A 466 -8.08 -5.53 -25.68
CA GLY A 466 -7.71 -4.38 -26.49
C GLY A 466 -8.89 -3.55 -26.96
N ILE A 467 -8.62 -2.68 -27.93
CA ILE A 467 -9.55 -1.73 -28.52
C ILE A 467 -10.62 -2.40 -29.40
N LYS A 468 -11.84 -1.87 -29.35
CA LYS A 468 -12.93 -2.22 -30.27
C LYS A 468 -13.00 -1.26 -31.44
N GLU A 469 -13.28 -1.77 -32.63
CA GLU A 469 -13.30 -0.97 -33.87
C GLU A 469 -14.27 0.22 -33.82
N TRP A 470 -15.45 0.05 -33.21
CA TRP A 470 -16.42 1.15 -33.06
C TRP A 470 -15.93 2.31 -32.20
N TYR A 471 -14.90 2.09 -31.37
CA TYR A 471 -14.34 3.10 -30.46
C TYR A 471 -13.30 4.01 -31.13
N ARG A 472 -12.76 3.60 -32.29
CA ARG A 472 -11.69 4.33 -33.00
C ARG A 472 -12.04 5.78 -33.35
N PRO A 473 -13.25 6.11 -33.86
CA PRO A 473 -13.59 7.50 -34.17
C PRO A 473 -13.55 8.42 -32.94
N TYR A 474 -13.83 7.89 -31.74
CA TYR A 474 -13.67 8.66 -30.51
C TYR A 474 -12.19 8.92 -30.20
N LEU A 475 -11.33 7.90 -30.34
CA LEU A 475 -9.89 8.04 -30.15
C LEU A 475 -9.24 8.95 -31.19
N GLU A 476 -9.75 9.00 -32.42
CA GLU A 476 -9.27 9.94 -33.46
C GLU A 476 -9.48 11.38 -33.02
N ARG A 477 -10.70 11.73 -32.58
CA ARG A 477 -10.99 13.06 -32.03
C ARG A 477 -10.17 13.38 -30.78
N LEU A 478 -9.99 12.38 -29.90
CA LEU A 478 -9.15 12.54 -28.71
C LEU A 478 -7.68 12.77 -29.09
N GLN A 479 -7.18 12.05 -30.09
CA GLN A 479 -5.82 12.21 -30.61
C GLN A 479 -5.63 13.58 -31.28
N GLU A 480 -6.59 14.06 -32.07
CA GLU A 480 -6.56 15.43 -32.61
C GLU A 480 -6.50 16.48 -31.50
N ARG A 481 -7.31 16.31 -30.45
CA ARG A 481 -7.26 17.16 -29.26
C ARG A 481 -5.89 17.09 -28.58
N ILE A 482 -5.30 15.91 -28.43
CA ILE A 482 -3.95 15.75 -27.88
C ILE A 482 -2.92 16.48 -28.74
N LEU A 483 -3.00 16.36 -30.07
CA LEU A 483 -2.09 17.07 -30.99
C LEU A 483 -2.20 18.59 -30.85
N ASN A 484 -3.41 19.11 -30.61
CA ASN A 484 -3.65 20.53 -30.36
C ASN A 484 -3.10 20.97 -28.99
N LEU A 485 -3.44 20.26 -27.92
CA LEU A 485 -2.98 20.56 -26.55
C LEU A 485 -1.44 20.52 -26.43
N THR A 486 -0.80 19.63 -27.19
CA THR A 486 0.65 19.46 -27.18
C THR A 486 1.37 20.32 -28.23
N HIS A 487 0.67 21.07 -29.09
CA HIS A 487 1.27 21.77 -30.24
C HIS A 487 2.56 22.54 -29.90
N ASN A 488 2.55 23.34 -28.82
CA ASN A 488 3.72 24.11 -28.40
C ASN A 488 4.85 23.24 -27.82
N LEU A 489 4.52 22.19 -27.07
CA LEU A 489 5.50 21.24 -26.51
C LEU A 489 6.22 20.45 -27.60
N ARG A 490 5.57 20.27 -28.75
CA ARG A 490 6.07 19.45 -29.86
C ARG A 490 7.01 20.17 -30.83
N LYS A 491 7.14 21.51 -30.75
CA LYS A 491 7.87 22.32 -31.75
C LYS A 491 9.32 21.90 -31.97
N ASN A 492 9.99 21.39 -30.93
CA ASN A 492 11.39 20.96 -30.98
C ASN A 492 11.56 19.43 -30.89
N LEU A 493 10.47 18.67 -31.02
CA LEU A 493 10.45 17.22 -30.89
C LEU A 493 10.25 16.58 -32.26
N THR A 494 11.34 16.33 -32.98
CA THR A 494 11.32 15.68 -34.31
C THR A 494 12.07 14.36 -34.29
N ASP A 495 11.53 13.35 -34.98
CA ASP A 495 12.18 12.05 -35.23
C ASP A 495 12.71 11.34 -33.97
N LEU A 496 11.97 11.44 -32.86
CA LEU A 496 12.41 10.90 -31.58
C LEU A 496 12.48 9.37 -31.62
N LYS A 497 13.45 8.83 -30.88
CA LYS A 497 13.51 7.43 -30.48
C LYS A 497 13.39 7.37 -28.96
N LEU A 498 12.43 6.63 -28.41
CA LEU A 498 12.23 6.50 -26.96
C LEU A 498 12.58 5.10 -26.48
N PHE A 499 13.29 5.05 -25.35
CA PHE A 499 13.44 3.85 -24.56
C PHE A 499 12.65 3.99 -23.25
N LEU A 500 11.57 3.21 -23.12
CA LEU A 500 10.73 3.13 -21.92
C LEU A 500 11.21 1.95 -21.06
N GLY A 501 12.35 2.16 -20.39
CA GLY A 501 12.99 1.16 -19.53
C GLY A 501 12.54 1.20 -18.07
N ARG A 502 12.97 0.21 -17.30
CA ARG A 502 12.70 0.07 -15.85
C ARG A 502 13.97 0.10 -15.00
N SER A 503 15.09 0.55 -15.57
CA SER A 503 16.42 0.57 -14.94
C SER A 503 16.48 1.42 -13.65
N HIS A 504 15.57 2.39 -13.50
CA HIS A 504 15.43 3.27 -12.34
C HIS A 504 14.61 2.65 -11.19
N ILE A 505 13.92 1.53 -11.43
CA ILE A 505 13.13 0.77 -10.45
C ILE A 505 13.50 -0.73 -10.48
N PRO A 506 14.79 -1.08 -10.27
CA PRO A 506 15.31 -2.43 -10.50
C PRO A 506 14.67 -3.51 -9.60
N LEU A 507 14.08 -3.11 -8.47
CA LEU A 507 13.43 -4.02 -7.52
C LEU A 507 11.95 -4.26 -7.82
N ASN A 508 11.36 -3.54 -8.78
CA ASN A 508 9.95 -3.65 -9.15
C ASN A 508 9.75 -4.38 -10.48
N GLY A 509 10.56 -5.43 -10.73
CA GLY A 509 10.48 -6.25 -11.93
C GLY A 509 11.10 -5.58 -13.15
N SER A 510 12.42 -5.48 -13.18
CA SER A 510 13.24 -5.10 -14.34
C SER A 510 13.81 -6.33 -15.05
N VAL A 511 14.56 -6.12 -16.13
CA VAL A 511 15.36 -7.16 -16.81
C VAL A 511 16.82 -7.04 -16.36
N ALA A 512 17.52 -8.15 -16.15
CA ALA A 512 18.95 -8.10 -15.85
C ALA A 512 19.73 -7.53 -17.02
N GLY A 513 20.73 -6.68 -16.73
CA GLY A 513 21.49 -5.99 -17.77
C GLY A 513 20.73 -4.85 -18.47
N GLU A 514 19.49 -4.54 -18.08
CA GLU A 514 18.72 -3.45 -18.71
C GLU A 514 19.43 -2.11 -18.66
N LYS A 515 20.18 -1.83 -17.57
CA LYS A 515 20.94 -0.57 -17.47
C LYS A 515 22.05 -0.47 -18.52
N TYR A 516 22.66 -1.59 -18.88
CA TYR A 516 23.66 -1.66 -19.94
C TYR A 516 23.01 -1.55 -21.33
N LEU A 517 21.88 -2.21 -21.55
CA LEU A 517 21.10 -2.03 -22.77
C LEU A 517 20.64 -0.57 -22.94
N GLU A 518 20.20 0.07 -21.85
CA GLU A 518 19.82 1.47 -21.84
C GLU A 518 20.96 2.38 -22.30
N SER A 519 22.20 2.17 -21.84
CA SER A 519 23.34 2.97 -22.32
C SER A 519 23.60 2.78 -23.81
N LEU A 520 23.56 1.54 -24.31
CA LEU A 520 23.73 1.28 -25.74
C LEU A 520 22.64 1.93 -26.59
N LEU A 521 21.40 1.91 -26.12
CA LEU A 521 20.29 2.58 -26.81
C LEU A 521 20.47 4.10 -26.81
N VAL A 522 20.92 4.67 -25.69
CA VAL A 522 21.23 6.11 -25.62
C VAL A 522 22.34 6.49 -26.60
N ASP A 523 23.39 5.67 -26.72
CA ASP A 523 24.46 5.87 -27.71
C ASP A 523 23.94 5.82 -29.16
N GLU A 524 22.89 5.04 -29.41
CA GLU A 524 22.15 4.97 -30.70
C GLU A 524 21.09 6.08 -30.89
N GLY A 525 21.09 7.08 -29.99
CA GLY A 525 20.22 8.25 -30.05
C GLY A 525 18.82 8.02 -29.49
N TYR A 526 18.59 6.99 -28.68
CA TYR A 526 17.34 6.86 -27.91
C TYR A 526 17.36 7.76 -26.68
N ILE A 527 16.21 8.36 -26.38
CA ILE A 527 15.97 9.06 -25.12
C ILE A 527 15.53 8.02 -24.09
N SER A 528 16.29 7.89 -23.00
CA SER A 528 15.86 7.16 -21.79
C SER A 528 14.69 7.91 -21.16
N PHE A 529 13.46 7.47 -21.46
CA PHE A 529 12.25 8.17 -21.09
C PHE A 529 11.61 7.53 -19.86
N LYS A 530 11.50 8.32 -18.80
CA LYS A 530 10.95 7.94 -17.49
C LYS A 530 9.69 8.77 -17.24
N PRO A 531 8.49 8.23 -17.52
CA PRO A 531 7.26 9.02 -17.52
C PRO A 531 7.02 9.79 -16.23
N GLU A 532 7.41 9.25 -15.07
CA GLU A 532 7.26 9.88 -13.75
C GLU A 532 8.03 11.19 -13.57
N ASN A 533 8.99 11.50 -14.46
CA ASN A 533 9.72 12.76 -14.45
C ASN A 533 9.02 13.88 -15.24
N TYR A 534 7.91 13.56 -15.92
CA TYR A 534 7.20 14.47 -16.82
C TYR A 534 5.74 14.55 -16.41
N ASN A 535 5.13 15.72 -16.62
CA ASN A 535 3.68 15.83 -16.51
C ASN A 535 2.98 15.07 -17.66
N PHE A 536 1.68 14.85 -17.54
CA PHE A 536 0.94 13.98 -18.45
C PHE A 536 0.91 14.50 -19.90
N LEU A 537 0.80 15.82 -20.09
CA LEU A 537 0.82 16.43 -21.43
C LEU A 537 2.21 16.35 -22.09
N GLU A 538 3.27 16.53 -21.31
CA GLU A 538 4.64 16.33 -21.78
C GLU A 538 4.82 14.87 -22.25
N GLN A 539 4.40 13.88 -21.45
CA GLN A 539 4.46 12.47 -21.83
C GLN A 539 3.77 12.21 -23.18
N LEU A 540 2.57 12.75 -23.37
CA LEU A 540 1.85 12.65 -24.65
C LEU A 540 2.58 13.35 -25.80
N SER A 541 3.20 14.51 -25.56
CA SER A 541 3.95 15.24 -26.59
C SER A 541 5.17 14.46 -27.11
N TYR A 542 5.84 13.72 -26.24
CA TYR A 542 6.92 12.82 -26.62
C TYR A 542 6.36 11.64 -27.41
N LEU A 543 5.33 10.98 -26.87
CA LEU A 543 4.71 9.80 -27.48
C LEU A 543 4.28 10.03 -28.93
N VAL A 544 3.53 11.12 -29.20
CA VAL A 544 2.95 11.36 -30.54
C VAL A 544 3.95 11.85 -31.61
N ASN A 545 5.18 12.24 -31.23
CA ASN A 545 6.26 12.58 -32.17
C ASN A 545 7.31 11.48 -32.32
N THR A 546 7.17 10.38 -31.60
CA THR A 546 8.18 9.33 -31.58
C THR A 546 8.06 8.45 -32.81
N LYS A 547 9.18 8.18 -33.49
CA LYS A 547 9.25 7.26 -34.63
C LYS A 547 9.62 5.84 -34.23
N LYS A 548 10.36 5.68 -33.12
CA LYS A 548 10.72 4.36 -32.58
C LYS A 548 10.55 4.30 -31.07
N ILE A 549 9.84 3.29 -30.57
CA ILE A 549 9.74 3.00 -29.14
C ILE A 549 10.33 1.62 -28.90
N ILE A 550 11.29 1.52 -27.99
CA ILE A 550 11.66 0.26 -27.35
C ILE A 550 11.17 0.36 -25.90
N PHE A 551 10.39 -0.61 -25.43
CA PHE A 551 9.94 -0.61 -24.04
C PHE A 551 10.17 -1.96 -23.39
N THR A 552 10.53 -1.94 -22.11
CA THR A 552 10.49 -3.13 -21.27
C THR A 552 9.09 -3.28 -20.71
N GLU A 553 8.50 -4.48 -20.79
CA GLU A 553 7.10 -4.72 -20.38
C GLU A 553 6.71 -3.97 -19.11
N GLY A 554 5.75 -3.06 -19.19
CA GLY A 554 5.42 -2.20 -18.06
C GLY A 554 4.31 -1.21 -18.42
N SER A 555 3.71 -0.62 -17.40
CA SER A 555 2.53 0.23 -17.58
C SER A 555 2.80 1.54 -18.33
N ALA A 556 4.06 1.94 -18.49
CA ALA A 556 4.45 3.15 -19.20
C ALA A 556 3.89 3.22 -20.63
N ILE A 557 3.75 2.07 -21.30
CA ILE A 557 3.27 1.99 -22.68
C ILE A 557 1.76 2.29 -22.80
N TYR A 558 0.98 2.20 -21.71
CA TYR A 558 -0.48 2.38 -21.75
C TYR A 558 -0.95 3.82 -21.99
N LEU A 559 -0.05 4.80 -22.11
CA LEU A 559 -0.40 6.09 -22.70
C LEU A 559 -1.02 5.93 -24.11
N LEU A 560 -0.67 4.84 -24.81
CA LEU A 560 -1.29 4.47 -26.07
C LEU A 560 -2.81 4.31 -25.97
N GLU A 561 -3.39 4.04 -24.81
CA GLU A 561 -4.85 3.90 -24.65
C GLU A 561 -5.64 5.16 -25.03
N LEU A 562 -4.99 6.33 -25.04
CA LEU A 562 -5.57 7.62 -25.46
C LEU A 562 -5.39 7.92 -26.95
N ILE A 563 -4.64 7.10 -27.67
CA ILE A 563 -4.24 7.33 -29.07
C ILE A 563 -5.00 6.37 -29.98
N ASN A 564 -5.44 6.79 -31.17
CA ASN A 564 -6.03 5.87 -32.14
C ASN A 564 -4.94 5.07 -32.87
N TYR A 565 -3.98 5.78 -33.46
CA TYR A 565 -2.89 5.20 -34.24
C TYR A 565 -1.64 6.07 -34.20
N LEU A 566 -0.47 5.43 -34.08
CA LEU A 566 0.84 6.07 -34.17
C LEU A 566 1.62 5.55 -35.38
N ASP A 567 2.16 6.46 -36.18
CA ASP A 567 3.19 6.13 -37.17
C ASP A 567 4.56 5.94 -36.50
N THR A 568 4.65 4.88 -35.71
CA THR A 568 5.77 4.54 -34.82
C THR A 568 6.06 3.04 -34.89
N ASP A 569 7.34 2.67 -34.96
CA ASP A 569 7.78 1.30 -34.76
C ASP A 569 7.98 1.00 -33.27
N ILE A 570 7.32 -0.03 -32.76
CA ILE A 570 7.34 -0.39 -31.33
C ILE A 570 7.95 -1.78 -31.15
N ALA A 571 8.93 -1.90 -30.25
CA ALA A 571 9.51 -3.16 -29.81
C ALA A 571 9.33 -3.36 -28.31
N CYS A 572 8.81 -4.52 -27.92
CA CYS A 572 8.65 -4.92 -26.52
C CYS A 572 9.77 -5.86 -26.08
N ILE A 573 10.45 -5.53 -24.98
CA ILE A 573 11.34 -6.45 -24.27
C ILE A 573 10.50 -7.18 -23.21
N PRO A 574 10.25 -8.50 -23.40
CA PRO A 574 9.39 -9.27 -22.51
C PRO A 574 10.03 -9.45 -21.13
N ARG A 575 9.20 -9.46 -20.08
CA ARG A 575 9.62 -9.81 -18.71
C ARG A 575 8.97 -11.08 -18.20
N ARG A 576 8.07 -11.66 -18.97
CA ARG A 576 7.21 -12.77 -18.59
C ARG A 576 7.07 -13.73 -19.77
N GLY A 577 6.69 -14.96 -19.45
CA GLY A 577 6.44 -16.02 -20.44
C GLY A 577 5.27 -15.78 -21.41
N ASN A 578 4.67 -14.59 -21.43
CA ASN A 578 3.64 -14.20 -22.38
C ASN A 578 3.55 -12.66 -22.49
N ASN A 579 2.98 -12.17 -23.60
CA ASN A 579 2.78 -10.75 -23.89
C ASN A 579 1.31 -10.30 -23.85
N GLN A 580 0.40 -11.13 -23.31
CA GLN A 580 -1.06 -10.93 -23.42
C GLN A 580 -1.52 -9.61 -22.78
N HIS A 581 -0.80 -9.15 -21.75
CA HIS A 581 -1.04 -7.87 -21.08
C HIS A 581 -0.83 -6.64 -21.97
N PHE A 582 -0.06 -6.75 -23.05
CA PHE A 582 0.36 -5.61 -23.85
C PHE A 582 -0.02 -5.76 -25.32
N TYR A 583 0.08 -6.97 -25.88
CA TYR A 583 -0.17 -7.21 -27.30
C TYR A 583 -1.49 -6.60 -27.78
N PRO A 584 -2.67 -6.90 -27.17
CA PRO A 584 -3.97 -6.39 -27.65
C PRO A 584 -4.11 -4.87 -27.64
N HIS A 585 -3.29 -4.18 -26.84
CA HIS A 585 -3.31 -2.73 -26.64
C HIS A 585 -2.36 -1.98 -27.59
N ILE A 586 -1.52 -2.70 -28.34
CA ILE A 586 -0.43 -2.10 -29.13
C ILE A 586 -0.54 -2.49 -30.60
N TYR A 587 -0.74 -3.78 -30.90
CA TYR A 587 -0.47 -4.36 -32.22
C TYR A 587 -1.22 -3.68 -33.39
N ASN A 588 -2.40 -3.10 -33.13
CA ASN A 588 -3.25 -2.44 -34.11
C ASN A 588 -3.31 -0.91 -33.96
N LYS A 589 -2.33 -0.33 -33.24
CA LYS A 589 -2.22 1.11 -32.95
C LYS A 589 -0.86 1.70 -33.36
N CYS A 590 -0.02 0.92 -34.05
CA CYS A 590 1.31 1.35 -34.46
C CYS A 590 1.66 0.83 -35.87
N ASN A 591 2.67 1.42 -36.52
CA ASN A 591 3.17 0.99 -37.83
C ASN A 591 3.69 -0.45 -37.80
N LYS A 592 4.53 -0.76 -36.82
CA LYS A 592 5.11 -2.09 -36.63
C LYS A 592 5.22 -2.41 -35.15
N TYR A 593 4.78 -3.60 -34.76
CA TYR A 593 4.99 -4.13 -33.41
C TYR A 593 5.80 -5.43 -33.45
N ILE A 594 6.87 -5.49 -32.65
CA ILE A 594 7.64 -6.71 -32.44
C ILE A 594 7.82 -7.00 -30.96
N VAL A 595 7.93 -8.29 -30.61
CA VAL A 595 8.46 -8.73 -29.32
C VAL A 595 9.92 -9.11 -29.53
N ALA A 596 10.82 -8.49 -28.79
CA ALA A 596 12.25 -8.72 -28.85
C ALA A 596 12.60 -10.05 -28.17
N GLY A 597 12.84 -11.09 -28.97
CA GLY A 597 13.14 -12.44 -28.52
C GLY A 597 11.90 -13.32 -28.36
N ASN A 598 12.10 -14.55 -27.86
CA ASN A 598 11.00 -15.47 -27.54
C ASN A 598 10.58 -15.28 -26.07
N VAL A 599 9.29 -15.03 -25.84
CA VAL A 599 8.72 -14.90 -24.49
C VAL A 599 8.98 -16.15 -23.63
N GLU A 600 9.03 -17.34 -24.24
CA GLU A 600 9.30 -18.60 -23.55
C GLU A 600 10.71 -18.68 -22.97
N ASN A 601 11.65 -17.88 -23.51
CA ASN A 601 13.03 -17.80 -23.01
C ASN A 601 13.19 -16.79 -21.86
N CYS A 602 12.09 -16.21 -21.36
CA CYS A 602 12.14 -15.32 -20.21
C CYS A 602 12.36 -16.11 -18.92
N GLU A 603 13.60 -16.09 -18.41
CA GLU A 603 13.93 -16.71 -17.12
C GLU A 603 13.75 -15.72 -15.96
N GLN A 604 13.01 -16.17 -14.94
CA GLN A 604 12.91 -15.41 -13.71
C GLN A 604 14.17 -15.62 -12.88
N LEU A 605 15.07 -14.63 -12.88
CA LEU A 605 16.18 -14.59 -11.94
C LEU A 605 15.60 -14.51 -10.52
N GLY A 606 16.00 -15.46 -9.67
CA GLY A 606 15.53 -15.54 -8.30
C GLY A 606 15.65 -14.20 -7.57
N SER A 607 14.73 -13.95 -6.62
CA SER A 607 14.74 -12.70 -5.85
C SER A 607 16.08 -12.51 -5.15
N TYR A 608 16.77 -11.40 -5.40
CA TYR A 608 18.06 -11.07 -4.76
C TYR A 608 17.97 -11.32 -3.24
N ASN A 609 18.69 -12.34 -2.76
CA ASN A 609 18.76 -12.70 -1.36
C ASN A 609 20.00 -12.01 -0.77
N MET A 610 19.80 -10.88 -0.09
CA MET A 610 20.86 -10.21 0.66
C MET A 610 21.41 -11.04 1.84
N GLU A 611 20.88 -12.25 2.10
CA GLU A 611 21.34 -13.09 3.21
C GLU A 611 22.28 -14.23 2.80
N LYS A 612 22.55 -14.45 1.51
CA LYS A 612 23.57 -15.42 1.10
C LYS A 612 24.36 -14.90 -0.08
N GLY A 613 25.56 -14.41 0.18
CA GLY A 613 26.62 -14.47 -0.81
C GLY A 613 26.74 -15.92 -1.27
N GLY A 614 26.50 -16.17 -2.55
CA GLY A 614 26.49 -17.50 -3.12
C GLY A 614 26.49 -17.41 -4.63
N LYS A 615 27.62 -17.81 -5.21
CA LYS A 615 27.93 -17.96 -6.63
C LYS A 615 26.79 -18.64 -7.40
N GLY A 616 26.55 -18.16 -8.61
CA GLY A 616 25.65 -18.69 -9.62
C GLY A 616 25.53 -17.68 -10.73
#